data_AF-A0A6N9BGQ5-F1
#
_entry.id   AF-A0A6N9BGQ5-F1
#
_cell.length_a   1.000
_cell.length_b   1.000
_cell.length_c   1.000
_cell.angle_alpha   90.00
_cell.angle_beta   90.00
_cell.angle_gamma   90.00
#
_symmetry.space_group_name_H-M   'P 1'
#
loop_
_entity.id
_entity.type
_entity.pdbx_description
1 polymer ?
#
loop_
_entity_poly.entity_id
_entity_poly.type
_entity_poly.pdbx_seq_one_letter_code
_entity_poly.pdbx_strand_id
1 'polypeptide(L)'
;SGAWLALTPETTGMASAAEVAVHARMAGSTVGATTMDRPEWVAAHPARAEVYCCLTNNKNRGKKPNKGGDPTPVGGPNPRAGNKYGQIVRWRPAGGDHTAAGFEWDLFVVAGNPAVHDDDRAGSANVTPDNMFNSPDGLMFDSKGGLWIQTDGNYKNEGDFAGQGNNQMLYADADTGEINRFLVGPQECEVTGICWSRDRKTMFVGLQHPGAKGGSSHFPGGGETVPRSTVIAITRDDGGEIG
;
A
#
# COMPACT_ATOMS: atom_id res chain seq x y z
N SER A 1 -2.95 -11.51 16.91
CA SER A 1 -3.00 -12.76 16.12
C SER A 1 -4.07 -12.73 15.04
N GLY A 2 -3.92 -13.59 14.04
CA GLY A 2 -4.86 -13.87 12.95
C GLY A 2 -4.66 -15.30 12.42
N ALA A 3 -5.48 -15.72 11.46
CA ALA A 3 -5.45 -17.07 10.90
C ALA A 3 -5.85 -17.12 9.42
N TRP A 4 -5.37 -18.13 8.71
CA TRP A 4 -5.78 -18.49 7.37
C TRP A 4 -6.95 -19.48 7.42
N LEU A 5 -8.05 -19.12 6.76
CA LEU A 5 -9.25 -19.96 6.64
C LEU A 5 -9.25 -20.62 5.26
N ALA A 6 -9.34 -21.95 5.22
CA ALA A 6 -9.36 -22.68 3.97
C ALA A 6 -10.66 -22.41 3.19
N LEU A 7 -10.55 -22.10 1.90
CA LEU A 7 -11.67 -22.02 0.98
C LEU A 7 -11.77 -23.34 0.22
N THR A 8 -12.67 -24.22 0.66
CA THR A 8 -12.90 -25.56 0.12
C THR A 8 -14.39 -25.79 -0.06
N PRO A 9 -14.83 -26.74 -0.90
CA PRO A 9 -16.23 -27.14 -0.98
C PRO A 9 -16.84 -27.40 0.40
N GLU A 10 -16.11 -28.07 1.29
CA GLU A 10 -16.55 -28.44 2.62
C GLU A 10 -16.74 -27.24 3.54
N THR A 11 -15.81 -26.28 3.53
CA THR A 11 -15.87 -25.09 4.39
C THR A 11 -16.84 -24.02 3.88
N THR A 12 -17.17 -24.06 2.59
CA THR A 12 -17.99 -23.02 1.93
C THR A 12 -19.39 -23.49 1.56
N GLY A 13 -19.63 -24.80 1.52
CA GLY A 13 -20.87 -25.40 1.01
C GLY A 13 -21.03 -25.31 -0.52
N MET A 14 -20.00 -24.87 -1.24
CA MET A 14 -20.01 -24.81 -2.71
C MET A 14 -19.78 -26.19 -3.31
N ALA A 15 -20.28 -26.43 -4.53
CA ALA A 15 -20.33 -27.78 -5.12
C ALA A 15 -18.96 -28.29 -5.60
N SER A 16 -17.98 -27.40 -5.85
CA SER A 16 -16.66 -27.80 -6.33
C SER A 16 -15.58 -26.74 -6.07
N ALA A 17 -14.30 -27.16 -6.14
CA ALA A 17 -13.18 -26.23 -6.05
C ALA A 17 -13.17 -25.18 -7.19
N ALA A 18 -13.71 -25.53 -8.36
CA ALA A 18 -13.85 -24.59 -9.48
C ALA A 18 -14.87 -23.48 -9.15
N GLU A 19 -15.99 -23.84 -8.55
CA GLU A 19 -16.97 -22.86 -8.07
C GLU A 19 -16.38 -21.95 -7.00
N VAL A 20 -15.65 -22.52 -6.02
CA VAL A 20 -14.93 -21.74 -5.00
C VAL A 20 -13.97 -20.74 -5.63
N ALA A 21 -13.20 -21.15 -6.65
CA ALA A 21 -12.25 -20.26 -7.32
C ALA A 21 -12.94 -19.10 -8.07
N VAL A 22 -14.05 -19.38 -8.77
CA VAL A 22 -14.83 -18.35 -9.50
C VAL A 22 -15.54 -17.41 -8.52
N HIS A 23 -15.99 -17.93 -7.39
CA HIS A 23 -16.79 -17.20 -6.39
C HIS A 23 -16.03 -16.93 -5.09
N ALA A 24 -14.70 -16.78 -5.17
CA ALA A 24 -13.81 -16.67 -4.02
C ALA A 24 -14.21 -15.55 -3.04
N ARG A 25 -14.80 -14.46 -3.52
CA ARG A 25 -15.34 -13.39 -2.66
C ARG A 25 -16.50 -13.88 -1.79
N MET A 26 -17.47 -14.58 -2.38
CA MET A 26 -18.61 -15.14 -1.64
C MET A 26 -18.14 -16.26 -0.70
N ALA A 27 -17.21 -17.11 -1.15
CA ALA A 27 -16.57 -18.12 -0.31
C ALA A 27 -15.89 -17.50 0.93
N GLY A 28 -15.17 -16.39 0.74
CA GLY A 28 -14.56 -15.61 1.82
C GLY A 28 -15.58 -15.09 2.82
N SER A 29 -16.69 -14.51 2.35
CA SER A 29 -17.80 -14.09 3.23
C SER A 29 -18.39 -15.26 4.00
N THR A 30 -18.60 -16.42 3.35
CA THR A 30 -19.16 -17.63 4.00
C THR A 30 -18.29 -18.12 5.15
N VAL A 31 -16.96 -18.13 4.99
CA VAL A 31 -16.05 -18.57 6.07
C VAL A 31 -15.80 -17.49 7.12
N GLY A 32 -16.38 -16.30 6.98
CA GLY A 32 -16.22 -15.20 7.94
C GLY A 32 -14.89 -14.46 7.81
N ALA A 33 -14.35 -14.33 6.60
CA ALA A 33 -13.14 -13.53 6.35
C ALA A 33 -13.32 -12.08 6.84
N THR A 34 -12.25 -11.49 7.37
CA THR A 34 -12.30 -10.09 7.84
C THR A 34 -12.38 -9.13 6.65
N THR A 35 -13.36 -8.23 6.65
CA THR A 35 -13.43 -7.18 5.61
C THR A 35 -12.38 -6.11 5.86
N MET A 36 -11.47 -5.94 4.90
CA MET A 36 -10.28 -5.08 5.00
C MET A 36 -10.44 -3.71 4.31
N ASP A 37 -9.61 -2.75 4.69
CA ASP A 37 -9.50 -1.43 4.05
C ASP A 37 -8.69 -1.48 2.75
N ARG A 38 -9.32 -1.97 1.67
CA ARG A 38 -8.73 -2.03 0.31
C ARG A 38 -7.28 -2.55 0.28
N PRO A 39 -7.06 -3.86 0.47
CA PRO A 39 -5.76 -4.48 0.23
C PRO A 39 -5.31 -4.26 -1.22
N GLU A 40 -4.10 -3.71 -1.39
CA GLU A 40 -3.43 -3.54 -2.69
C GLU A 40 -2.19 -4.45 -2.75
N TRP A 41 -0.96 -3.91 -2.86
CA TRP A 41 0.23 -4.75 -2.97
C TRP A 41 0.58 -5.46 -1.67
N VAL A 42 1.26 -6.61 -1.84
CA VAL A 42 1.82 -7.44 -0.78
C VAL A 42 3.30 -7.68 -1.08
N ALA A 43 4.16 -7.52 -0.09
CA ALA A 43 5.60 -7.77 -0.20
C ALA A 43 6.09 -8.65 0.95
N ALA A 44 6.94 -9.64 0.64
CA ALA A 44 7.58 -10.50 1.63
C ALA A 44 9.03 -10.06 1.86
N HIS A 45 9.45 -9.98 3.12
CA HIS A 45 10.82 -9.61 3.47
C HIS A 45 11.80 -10.68 2.95
N PRO A 46 12.93 -10.32 2.32
CA PRO A 46 13.80 -11.28 1.64
C PRO A 46 14.54 -12.25 2.58
N ALA A 47 14.73 -11.86 3.84
CA ALA A 47 15.52 -12.61 4.83
C ALA A 47 14.75 -12.97 6.11
N ARG A 48 13.47 -12.63 6.23
CA ARG A 48 12.67 -12.83 7.44
C ARG A 48 11.29 -13.33 7.07
N ALA A 49 10.69 -14.15 7.93
CA ALA A 49 9.30 -14.57 7.80
C ALA A 49 8.35 -13.42 8.18
N GLU A 50 8.34 -12.37 7.37
CA GLU A 50 7.50 -11.18 7.52
C GLU A 50 6.88 -10.84 6.17
N VAL A 51 5.60 -10.49 6.19
CA VAL A 51 4.87 -10.05 5.00
C VAL A 51 4.13 -8.77 5.32
N TYR A 52 4.10 -7.85 4.37
CA TYR A 52 3.55 -6.52 4.49
C TYR A 52 2.48 -6.34 3.40
N CYS A 53 1.40 -5.64 3.72
CA CYS A 53 0.34 -5.31 2.76
C CYS A 53 -0.16 -3.89 2.95
N CYS A 54 -0.28 -3.17 1.82
CA CYS A 54 -0.92 -1.87 1.77
C CYS A 54 -2.44 -2.01 1.91
N LEU A 55 -3.01 -1.28 2.87
CA LEU A 55 -4.45 -1.07 3.02
C LEU A 55 -4.72 0.39 2.65
N THR A 56 -4.95 0.65 1.36
CA THR A 56 -4.76 1.99 0.78
C THR A 56 -5.70 3.04 1.34
N ASN A 57 -6.99 2.73 1.54
CA ASN A 57 -7.95 3.58 2.24
C ASN A 57 -9.32 2.90 2.33
N ASN A 58 -10.23 3.44 3.14
CA ASN A 58 -11.64 3.06 3.11
C ASN A 58 -12.53 4.14 3.71
N LYS A 59 -13.01 5.05 2.86
CA LYS A 59 -13.92 6.14 3.27
C LYS A 59 -15.26 5.67 3.86
N ASN A 60 -15.60 4.38 3.69
CA ASN A 60 -16.83 3.75 4.17
C ASN A 60 -16.64 2.94 5.46
N ARG A 61 -15.41 2.74 5.95
CA ARG A 61 -15.13 2.04 7.21
C ARG A 61 -15.97 2.61 8.35
N GLY A 62 -16.71 1.76 9.03
CA GLY A 62 -17.60 2.12 10.14
C GLY A 62 -18.89 2.82 9.74
N LYS A 63 -19.14 3.05 8.44
CA LYS A 63 -20.32 3.81 7.96
C LYS A 63 -21.37 2.92 7.30
N LYS A 64 -20.93 1.92 6.53
CA LYS A 64 -21.83 0.99 5.84
C LYS A 64 -21.13 -0.32 5.47
N PRO A 65 -21.89 -1.39 5.22
CA PRO A 65 -21.33 -2.64 4.70
C PRO A 65 -20.55 -2.44 3.37
N ASN A 66 -19.71 -3.42 3.05
CA ASN A 66 -19.08 -3.52 1.73
C ASN A 66 -20.15 -3.81 0.65
N LYS A 67 -19.75 -3.87 -0.64
CA LYS A 67 -20.70 -4.13 -1.74
C LYS A 67 -21.37 -5.51 -1.66
N GLY A 68 -20.71 -6.49 -1.03
CA GLY A 68 -21.24 -7.84 -0.79
C GLY A 68 -22.17 -7.94 0.42
N GLY A 69 -22.29 -6.88 1.23
CA GLY A 69 -23.14 -6.85 2.42
C GLY A 69 -22.41 -7.14 3.73
N ASP A 70 -21.11 -7.47 3.71
CA ASP A 70 -20.37 -7.73 4.94
C ASP A 70 -20.12 -6.43 5.72
N PRO A 71 -20.23 -6.46 7.06
CA PRO A 71 -20.03 -5.28 7.87
C PRO A 71 -18.57 -4.79 7.79
N THR A 72 -18.38 -3.47 7.88
CA THR A 72 -17.06 -2.85 7.94
C THR A 72 -16.83 -2.18 9.29
N PRO A 73 -16.82 -2.91 10.42
CA PRO A 73 -16.61 -2.29 11.73
C PRO A 73 -15.20 -1.69 11.83
N VAL A 74 -15.05 -0.67 12.67
CA VAL A 74 -13.73 -0.16 13.07
C VAL A 74 -13.11 -1.15 14.05
N GLY A 75 -11.83 -1.49 13.85
CA GLY A 75 -11.08 -2.35 14.76
C GLY A 75 -9.99 -3.17 14.07
N GLY A 76 -9.12 -3.75 14.91
CA GLY A 76 -8.00 -4.57 14.46
C GLY A 76 -7.10 -3.82 13.47
N PRO A 77 -6.80 -4.41 12.28
CA PRO A 77 -5.95 -3.76 11.28
C PRO A 77 -6.65 -2.63 10.51
N ASN A 78 -7.91 -2.30 10.85
CA ASN A 78 -8.71 -1.23 10.23
C ASN A 78 -9.16 -0.22 11.30
N PRO A 79 -8.23 0.57 11.87
CA PRO A 79 -8.46 1.26 13.14
C PRO A 79 -9.28 2.55 13.06
N ARG A 80 -9.59 3.08 11.86
CA ARG A 80 -10.16 4.43 11.70
C ARG A 80 -11.47 4.45 10.92
N ALA A 81 -12.48 5.14 11.47
CA ALA A 81 -13.74 5.37 10.77
C ALA A 81 -13.55 6.33 9.59
N GLY A 82 -14.10 5.99 8.43
CA GLY A 82 -14.00 6.81 7.22
C GLY A 82 -12.55 7.08 6.79
N ASN A 83 -11.67 6.10 6.94
CA ASN A 83 -10.25 6.16 6.67
C ASN A 83 -9.91 6.73 5.28
N LYS A 84 -9.22 7.87 5.24
CA LYS A 84 -8.81 8.57 4.02
C LYS A 84 -7.36 8.34 3.63
N TYR A 85 -6.53 7.87 4.56
CA TYR A 85 -5.07 7.89 4.40
C TYR A 85 -4.46 6.50 4.23
N GLY A 86 -5.09 5.46 4.78
CA GLY A 86 -4.57 4.09 4.69
C GLY A 86 -3.54 3.74 5.75
N GLN A 87 -3.03 2.52 5.66
CA GLN A 87 -2.06 1.93 6.57
C GLN A 87 -1.33 0.77 5.89
N ILE A 88 -0.20 0.34 6.45
CA ILE A 88 0.49 -0.88 6.02
C ILE A 88 0.43 -1.87 7.19
N VAL A 89 -0.24 -3.00 6.95
CA VAL A 89 -0.29 -4.11 7.91
C VAL A 89 0.89 -5.05 7.67
N ARG A 90 1.49 -5.53 8.75
CA ARG A 90 2.56 -6.53 8.74
C ARG A 90 2.11 -7.78 9.48
N TRP A 91 2.47 -8.95 8.98
CA TRP A 91 2.27 -10.20 9.71
C TRP A 91 3.46 -11.14 9.65
N ARG A 92 3.55 -12.00 10.68
CA ARG A 92 4.57 -13.02 10.90
C ARG A 92 3.88 -14.36 11.12
N PRO A 93 4.10 -15.37 10.25
CA PRO A 93 3.52 -16.67 10.46
C PRO A 93 4.06 -17.32 11.74
N ALA A 94 3.23 -18.13 12.39
CA ALA A 94 3.60 -18.81 13.62
C ALA A 94 4.86 -19.68 13.41
N GLY A 95 5.83 -19.56 14.33
CA GLY A 95 7.11 -20.27 14.23
C GLY A 95 7.98 -19.86 13.04
N GLY A 96 7.65 -18.79 12.31
CA GLY A 96 8.36 -18.40 11.08
C GLY A 96 8.08 -19.33 9.89
N ASP A 97 7.05 -20.17 9.96
CA ASP A 97 6.70 -21.15 8.94
C ASP A 97 5.50 -20.68 8.11
N HIS A 98 5.73 -20.36 6.83
CA HIS A 98 4.68 -19.91 5.91
C HIS A 98 3.57 -20.93 5.65
N THR A 99 3.74 -22.19 6.05
CA THR A 99 2.68 -23.22 5.99
C THR A 99 1.75 -23.18 7.21
N ALA A 100 2.11 -22.43 8.27
CA ALA A 100 1.31 -22.32 9.47
C ALA A 100 -0.03 -21.62 9.21
N ALA A 101 -1.10 -22.14 9.81
CA ALA A 101 -2.42 -21.55 9.71
C ALA A 101 -2.57 -20.25 10.52
N GLY A 102 -1.72 -20.01 11.53
CA GLY A 102 -1.77 -18.85 12.41
C GLY A 102 -0.65 -17.84 12.14
N PHE A 103 -0.89 -16.58 12.45
CA PHE A 103 0.11 -15.51 12.38
C PHE A 103 -0.12 -14.44 13.45
N GLU A 104 0.93 -13.72 13.81
CA GLU A 104 0.81 -12.44 14.52
C GLU A 104 0.85 -11.29 13.53
N TRP A 105 0.19 -10.19 13.86
CA TRP A 105 0.16 -9.00 13.00
C TRP A 105 0.27 -7.71 13.82
N ASP A 106 0.80 -6.68 13.18
CA ASP A 106 0.86 -5.31 13.67
C ASP A 106 0.66 -4.31 12.51
N LEU A 107 0.43 -3.04 12.82
CA LEU A 107 0.42 -1.98 11.82
C LEU A 107 1.82 -1.36 11.77
N PHE A 108 2.54 -1.62 10.67
CA PHE A 108 3.89 -1.07 10.46
C PHE A 108 3.87 0.45 10.38
N VAL A 109 2.85 1.00 9.70
CA VAL A 109 2.58 2.43 9.67
C VAL A 109 1.09 2.66 9.48
N VAL A 110 0.55 3.67 10.15
CA VAL A 110 -0.78 4.23 9.90
C VAL A 110 -0.55 5.59 9.26
N ALA A 111 -0.78 5.69 7.95
CA ALA A 111 -0.58 6.92 7.19
C ALA A 111 -1.55 8.02 7.68
N GLY A 112 -1.16 9.28 7.56
CA GLY A 112 -1.92 10.40 8.11
C GLY A 112 -1.26 11.73 7.81
N ASN A 113 -1.89 12.80 8.29
CA ASN A 113 -1.40 14.17 8.14
C ASN A 113 -1.29 14.84 9.51
N PRO A 114 -0.11 14.76 10.17
CA PRO A 114 0.11 15.35 11.49
C PRO A 114 0.26 16.88 11.43
N ALA A 115 0.35 17.48 10.24
CA ALA A 115 0.37 18.93 10.08
C ALA A 115 -1.04 19.55 10.09
N VAL A 116 -2.08 18.74 9.82
CA VAL A 116 -3.48 19.18 9.73
C VAL A 116 -4.34 18.63 10.86
N HIS A 117 -3.99 17.47 11.41
CA HIS A 117 -4.77 16.79 12.44
C HIS A 117 -3.96 16.54 13.71
N ASP A 118 -4.65 16.60 14.85
CA ASP A 118 -4.17 16.22 16.19
C ASP A 118 -4.86 14.94 16.73
N ASP A 119 -5.74 14.34 15.94
CA ASP A 119 -6.47 13.11 16.24
C ASP A 119 -5.86 11.88 15.53
N ASP A 120 -6.62 10.78 15.44
CA ASP A 120 -6.20 9.54 14.79
C ASP A 120 -5.85 9.69 13.28
N ARG A 121 -6.21 10.82 12.67
CA ARG A 121 -5.86 11.17 11.29
C ARG A 121 -4.46 11.74 11.15
N ALA A 122 -3.79 12.08 12.26
CA ALA A 122 -2.38 12.48 12.25
C ALA A 122 -1.45 11.35 11.77
N GLY A 123 -1.86 10.09 11.98
CA GLY A 123 -1.05 8.91 11.65
C GLY A 123 -0.33 8.33 12.86
N SER A 124 0.45 7.27 12.65
CA SER A 124 1.30 6.68 13.70
C SER A 124 2.55 7.52 13.95
N ALA A 125 3.27 7.24 15.05
CA ALA A 125 4.42 8.03 15.48
C ALA A 125 5.58 8.14 14.47
N ASN A 126 5.69 7.19 13.53
CA ASN A 126 6.66 7.22 12.44
C ASN A 126 6.20 8.02 11.21
N VAL A 127 5.02 8.65 11.26
CA VAL A 127 4.55 9.65 10.30
C VAL A 127 4.78 11.04 10.88
N THR A 128 5.53 11.85 10.15
CA THR A 128 5.94 13.21 10.54
C THR A 128 5.53 14.20 9.45
N PRO A 129 5.51 15.52 9.75
CA PRO A 129 5.28 16.53 8.72
C PRO A 129 6.25 16.43 7.53
N ASP A 130 7.47 15.93 7.76
CA ASP A 130 8.50 15.81 6.72
C ASP A 130 8.27 14.61 5.80
N ASN A 131 7.70 13.51 6.30
CA ASN A 131 7.56 12.25 5.54
C ASN A 131 6.11 11.86 5.21
N MET A 132 5.10 12.60 5.67
CA MET A 132 3.68 12.23 5.52
C MET A 132 3.25 11.94 4.08
N PHE A 133 2.35 10.98 3.96
CA PHE A 133 1.82 10.48 2.70
C PHE A 133 0.41 9.91 2.92
N ASN A 134 -0.30 9.66 1.82
CA ASN A 134 -1.62 9.03 1.86
C ASN A 134 -1.74 7.96 0.77
N SER A 135 -2.62 7.00 1.01
CA SER A 135 -2.98 5.92 0.09
C SER A 135 -1.75 5.12 -0.38
N PRO A 136 -1.02 4.47 0.54
CA PRO A 136 0.03 3.53 0.13
C PRO A 136 -0.60 2.44 -0.73
N ASP A 137 0.05 2.12 -1.83
CA ASP A 137 -0.41 1.16 -2.83
C ASP A 137 0.72 0.19 -3.18
N GLY A 138 1.65 0.60 -4.04
CA GLY A 138 2.78 -0.20 -4.45
C GLY A 138 3.73 -0.53 -3.29
N LEU A 139 4.23 -1.76 -3.26
CA LEU A 139 5.10 -2.24 -2.18
C LEU A 139 6.13 -3.25 -2.69
N MET A 140 7.41 -3.07 -2.35
CA MET A 140 8.46 -4.01 -2.71
C MET A 140 9.65 -3.92 -1.77
N PHE A 141 10.24 -5.07 -1.43
CA PHE A 141 11.52 -5.11 -0.73
C PHE A 141 12.68 -5.09 -1.73
N ASP A 142 13.73 -4.34 -1.40
CA ASP A 142 15.03 -4.53 -2.04
C ASP A 142 15.79 -5.71 -1.43
N SER A 143 16.96 -6.03 -1.99
CA SER A 143 17.80 -7.15 -1.52
C SER A 143 18.46 -6.92 -0.16
N LYS A 144 18.40 -5.70 0.39
CA LYS A 144 18.96 -5.35 1.70
C LYS A 144 17.90 -5.33 2.81
N GLY A 145 16.63 -5.54 2.47
CA GLY A 145 15.51 -5.53 3.41
C GLY A 145 14.85 -4.16 3.57
N GLY A 146 15.22 -3.18 2.75
CA GLY A 146 14.54 -1.90 2.66
C GLY A 146 13.19 -2.02 1.98
N LEU A 147 12.16 -1.40 2.56
CA LEU A 147 10.79 -1.44 2.06
C LEU A 147 10.48 -0.19 1.25
N TRP A 148 10.26 -0.36 -0.05
CA TRP A 148 9.85 0.70 -0.95
C TRP A 148 8.33 0.79 -1.00
N ILE A 149 7.80 1.98 -0.70
CA ILE A 149 6.36 2.27 -0.61
C ILE A 149 6.01 3.27 -1.70
N GLN A 150 5.02 2.97 -2.54
CA GLN A 150 4.54 3.85 -3.60
C GLN A 150 3.09 4.27 -3.33
N THR A 151 2.67 5.47 -3.75
CA THR A 151 1.34 6.01 -3.40
C THR A 151 0.43 6.22 -4.62
N ASP A 152 -0.85 5.89 -4.44
CA ASP A 152 -1.99 6.26 -5.32
C ASP A 152 -3.03 7.04 -4.51
N GLY A 153 -2.64 8.24 -4.10
CA GLY A 153 -3.36 9.09 -3.20
C GLY A 153 -3.94 10.35 -3.82
N ASN A 154 -4.60 11.11 -2.97
CA ASN A 154 -5.04 12.45 -3.31
C ASN A 154 -3.82 13.39 -3.38
N TYR A 155 -3.61 13.97 -4.55
CA TYR A 155 -2.48 14.84 -4.89
C TYR A 155 -2.80 16.34 -4.78
N LYS A 156 -4.04 16.72 -4.43
CA LYS A 156 -4.50 18.11 -4.50
C LYS A 156 -3.79 19.05 -3.53
N ASN A 157 -3.09 18.50 -2.54
CA ASN A 157 -2.29 19.27 -1.58
C ASN A 157 -3.10 20.34 -0.81
N GLU A 158 -4.35 20.02 -0.48
CA GLU A 158 -5.30 20.91 0.20
C GLU A 158 -6.12 20.14 1.24
N GLY A 159 -6.70 20.86 2.21
CA GLY A 159 -7.50 20.27 3.29
C GLY A 159 -6.75 19.16 4.03
N ASP A 160 -7.39 18.01 4.18
CA ASP A 160 -6.82 16.77 4.76
C ASP A 160 -5.45 16.39 4.16
N PHE A 161 -5.20 16.73 2.90
CA PHE A 161 -4.00 16.32 2.17
C PHE A 161 -2.97 17.45 2.04
N ALA A 162 -3.18 18.58 2.72
CA ALA A 162 -2.28 19.74 2.65
C ALA A 162 -0.87 19.38 3.12
N GLY A 163 0.12 19.79 2.33
CA GLY A 163 1.54 19.51 2.54
C GLY A 163 2.06 18.18 1.97
N GLN A 164 1.19 17.26 1.54
CA GLN A 164 1.64 15.95 1.04
C GLN A 164 2.05 15.97 -0.44
N GLY A 165 1.59 16.96 -1.22
CA GLY A 165 1.96 17.13 -2.63
C GLY A 165 1.48 16.02 -3.56
N ASN A 166 2.20 15.82 -4.66
CA ASN A 166 1.93 14.75 -5.63
C ASN A 166 2.22 13.35 -5.03
N ASN A 167 1.74 12.32 -5.73
CA ASN A 167 2.11 10.94 -5.41
C ASN A 167 3.62 10.72 -5.46
N GLN A 168 4.09 9.76 -4.69
CA GLN A 168 5.46 9.67 -4.26
C GLN A 168 5.88 8.22 -4.06
N MET A 169 7.20 8.05 -3.90
CA MET A 169 7.79 6.82 -3.41
C MET A 169 8.64 7.12 -2.18
N LEU A 170 8.50 6.29 -1.16
CA LEU A 170 9.22 6.38 0.09
C LEU A 170 10.06 5.12 0.29
N TYR A 171 11.12 5.26 1.06
CA TYR A 171 11.94 4.18 1.56
C TYR A 171 11.71 4.05 3.06
N ALA A 172 11.40 2.84 3.52
CA ALA A 172 11.21 2.54 4.92
C ALA A 172 12.21 1.48 5.39
N ASP A 173 12.83 1.73 6.53
CA ASP A 173 13.59 0.74 7.26
C ASP A 173 12.61 -0.17 8.02
N ALA A 174 12.58 -1.45 7.65
CA ALA A 174 11.65 -2.42 8.20
C ALA A 174 11.93 -2.81 9.66
N ASP A 175 13.14 -2.53 10.16
CA ASP A 175 13.57 -2.79 11.53
C ASP A 175 13.18 -1.65 12.46
N THR A 176 13.49 -0.41 12.06
CA THR A 176 13.29 0.78 12.89
C THR A 176 11.91 1.40 12.69
N GLY A 177 11.27 1.16 11.53
CA GLY A 177 10.05 1.82 11.13
C GLY A 177 10.25 3.26 10.64
N GLU A 178 11.50 3.73 10.49
CA GLU A 178 11.82 5.03 9.91
C GLU A 178 11.40 5.07 8.43
N ILE A 179 10.81 6.19 8.00
CA ILE A 179 10.31 6.38 6.64
C ILE A 179 10.84 7.70 6.08
N ASN A 180 11.47 7.64 4.91
CA ASN A 180 12.03 8.78 4.21
C ASN A 180 11.43 8.87 2.80
N ARG A 181 10.98 10.06 2.41
CA ARG A 181 10.50 10.31 1.03
C ARG A 181 11.69 10.29 0.08
N PHE A 182 11.60 9.49 -0.98
CA PHE A 182 12.68 9.30 -1.94
C PHE A 182 12.41 9.98 -3.30
N LEU A 183 11.18 9.87 -3.80
CA LEU A 183 10.77 10.39 -5.12
C LEU A 183 9.40 11.04 -5.01
N VAL A 184 9.18 12.14 -5.72
CA VAL A 184 7.86 12.72 -5.97
C VAL A 184 7.60 12.68 -7.47
N GLY A 185 6.46 12.13 -7.86
CA GLY A 185 6.04 12.02 -9.25
C GLY A 185 5.52 13.33 -9.85
N PRO A 186 5.36 13.39 -11.18
CA PRO A 186 4.73 14.51 -11.85
C PRO A 186 3.26 14.70 -11.43
N GLN A 187 2.70 15.84 -11.80
CA GLN A 187 1.30 16.17 -11.52
C GLN A 187 0.37 15.06 -12.02
N GLU A 188 -0.61 14.72 -11.18
CA GLU A 188 -1.71 13.78 -11.47
C GLU A 188 -1.32 12.33 -11.74
N CYS A 189 -0.04 11.98 -11.66
CA CYS A 189 0.34 10.58 -11.70
C CYS A 189 0.04 9.88 -10.37
N GLU A 190 -0.05 8.56 -10.42
CA GLU A 190 0.35 7.70 -9.30
C GLU A 190 1.78 7.20 -9.56
N VAL A 191 2.48 6.84 -8.48
CA VAL A 191 3.75 6.13 -8.57
C VAL A 191 3.46 4.67 -8.32
N THR A 192 3.80 3.80 -9.26
CA THR A 192 3.43 2.38 -9.18
C THR A 192 4.33 1.52 -10.06
N GLY A 193 4.58 0.28 -9.64
CA GLY A 193 5.51 -0.63 -10.30
C GLY A 193 6.97 -0.26 -9.99
N ILE A 194 7.74 -1.26 -9.59
CA ILE A 194 9.14 -1.12 -9.22
C ILE A 194 9.90 -2.41 -9.54
N CYS A 195 11.10 -2.27 -10.11
CA CYS A 195 12.06 -3.36 -10.21
C CYS A 195 13.49 -2.82 -10.29
N TRP A 196 14.49 -3.70 -10.31
CA TRP A 196 15.90 -3.32 -10.39
C TRP A 196 16.59 -4.05 -11.53
N SER A 197 17.64 -3.42 -12.06
CA SER A 197 18.67 -4.12 -12.81
C SER A 197 19.31 -5.22 -11.94
N ARG A 198 19.94 -6.20 -12.61
CA ARG A 198 20.58 -7.33 -11.91
C ARG A 198 21.69 -6.89 -10.94
N ASP A 199 22.43 -5.85 -11.30
CA ASP A 199 23.52 -5.28 -10.51
C ASP A 199 23.04 -4.26 -9.45
N ARG A 200 21.72 -4.03 -9.33
CA ARG A 200 21.08 -3.11 -8.38
C ARG A 200 21.47 -1.63 -8.54
N LYS A 201 22.12 -1.26 -9.63
CA LYS A 201 22.53 0.13 -9.91
C LYS A 201 21.46 0.98 -10.59
N THR A 202 20.46 0.33 -11.18
CA THR A 202 19.31 1.01 -11.78
C THR A 202 18.03 0.50 -11.14
N MET A 203 17.22 1.41 -10.61
CA MET A 203 15.86 1.14 -10.18
C MET A 203 14.89 1.65 -11.26
N PHE A 204 13.97 0.81 -11.71
CA PHE A 204 12.93 1.17 -12.65
C PHE A 204 11.63 1.42 -11.90
N VAL A 205 10.99 2.56 -12.13
CA VAL A 205 9.75 2.97 -11.46
C VAL A 205 8.72 3.40 -12.49
N GLY A 206 7.48 2.95 -12.34
CA GLY A 206 6.38 3.42 -13.19
C GLY A 206 5.77 4.71 -12.67
N LEU A 207 5.52 5.63 -13.60
CA LEU A 207 4.71 6.83 -13.41
C LEU A 207 3.46 6.67 -14.25
N GLN A 208 2.35 6.29 -13.61
CA GLN A 208 1.12 5.97 -14.33
C GLN A 208 0.25 7.22 -14.47
N HIS A 209 -0.37 7.33 -15.64
CA HIS A 209 -1.45 8.26 -15.95
C HIS A 209 -1.21 9.76 -15.56
N PRO A 210 -0.03 10.34 -15.85
CA PRO A 210 0.16 11.77 -15.67
C PRO A 210 -0.94 12.55 -16.44
N GLY A 211 -1.52 13.57 -15.81
CA GLY A 211 -2.56 14.41 -16.41
C GLY A 211 -3.97 13.77 -16.50
N ALA A 212 -4.20 12.61 -15.87
CA ALA A 212 -5.46 11.87 -16.00
C ALA A 212 -6.71 12.59 -15.47
N LYS A 213 -6.56 13.67 -14.72
CA LYS A 213 -7.70 14.44 -14.18
C LYS A 213 -7.92 15.75 -14.93
N GLY A 214 -7.41 15.84 -16.15
CA GLY A 214 -7.54 17.01 -17.01
C GLY A 214 -6.53 18.11 -16.66
N GLY A 215 -5.50 17.79 -15.87
CA GLY A 215 -4.45 18.73 -15.51
C GLY A 215 -3.44 18.98 -16.63
N SER A 216 -2.60 19.99 -16.38
CA SER A 216 -1.53 20.50 -17.25
C SER A 216 -0.26 19.66 -17.23
N SER A 217 -0.36 18.34 -16.99
CA SER A 217 0.82 17.50 -17.03
C SER A 217 1.25 17.29 -18.48
N HIS A 218 2.53 17.53 -18.75
CA HIS A 218 3.15 17.27 -20.05
C HIS A 218 4.30 16.27 -19.93
N PHE A 219 4.32 15.51 -18.83
CA PHE A 219 5.37 14.53 -18.57
C PHE A 219 5.27 13.32 -19.54
N PRO A 220 6.39 12.80 -20.07
CA PRO A 220 7.77 13.23 -19.85
C PRO A 220 8.29 14.27 -20.85
N GLY A 221 7.56 14.58 -21.92
CA GLY A 221 8.07 15.38 -23.04
C GLY A 221 8.23 16.87 -22.73
N GLY A 222 7.51 17.40 -21.74
CA GLY A 222 7.46 18.82 -21.42
C GLY A 222 6.73 19.65 -22.49
N GLY A 223 6.79 20.98 -22.34
CA GLY A 223 6.11 21.91 -23.25
C GLY A 223 4.61 21.64 -23.33
N GLU A 224 4.09 21.54 -24.55
CA GLU A 224 2.68 21.26 -24.84
C GLU A 224 2.41 19.78 -25.20
N THR A 225 3.35 18.88 -24.87
CA THR A 225 3.24 17.47 -25.29
C THR A 225 2.13 16.75 -24.53
N VAL A 226 1.45 15.81 -25.19
CA VAL A 226 0.45 14.97 -24.53
C VAL A 226 1.14 14.10 -23.47
N PRO A 227 0.65 14.07 -22.22
CA PRO A 227 1.28 13.29 -21.16
C PRO A 227 1.21 11.79 -21.44
N ARG A 228 2.24 11.06 -21.01
CA ARG A 228 2.38 9.62 -21.26
C ARG A 228 2.86 8.89 -20.02
N SER A 229 2.16 7.82 -19.66
CA SER A 229 2.68 6.85 -18.67
C SER A 229 4.07 6.40 -19.09
N THR A 230 5.01 6.37 -18.15
CA THR A 230 6.43 6.15 -18.43
C THR A 230 7.05 5.32 -17.33
N VAL A 231 7.95 4.41 -17.72
CA VAL A 231 8.89 3.78 -16.78
C VAL A 231 10.15 4.62 -16.78
N ILE A 232 10.53 5.16 -15.63
CA ILE A 232 11.78 5.90 -15.43
C ILE A 232 12.88 4.97 -14.92
N ALA A 233 14.13 5.28 -15.26
CA ALA A 233 15.32 4.62 -14.73
C ALA A 233 16.01 5.58 -13.76
N ILE A 234 16.17 5.17 -12.51
CA ILE A 234 16.81 5.94 -11.45
C ILE A 234 18.16 5.31 -11.17
N THR A 235 19.21 6.12 -11.21
CA THR A 235 20.61 5.75 -10.99
C THR A 235 21.26 6.76 -10.06
N ARG A 236 22.32 6.35 -9.35
CA ARG A 236 23.19 7.30 -8.62
C ARG A 236 24.26 7.85 -9.55
N ASP A 237 24.62 9.11 -9.34
CA ASP A 237 25.71 9.77 -10.08
C ASP A 237 27.08 9.10 -9.83
N ASP A 238 27.27 8.51 -8.66
CA ASP A 238 28.48 7.75 -8.30
C ASP A 238 28.50 6.31 -8.85
N GLY A 239 27.44 5.88 -9.54
CA GLY A 239 27.30 4.53 -10.08
C GLY A 239 27.16 3.43 -9.01
N GLY A 240 26.83 3.81 -7.77
CA GLY A 240 26.53 2.90 -6.68
C GLY A 240 25.15 2.22 -6.80
N GLU A 241 24.89 1.28 -5.90
CA GLU A 241 23.59 0.61 -5.80
C GLU A 241 22.50 1.55 -5.24
N ILE A 242 21.27 1.33 -5.70
CA ILE A 242 20.07 1.99 -5.17
C ILE A 242 19.48 1.15 -4.03
N GLY A 243 19.24 1.78 -2.89
CA GLY A 243 18.91 1.09 -1.63
C GLY A 243 20.18 0.73 -0.88
#